data_AF-A0A4Q6CDL2-F1
#
_entry.id   AF-A0A4Q6CDL2-F1
#
_cell.length_a   1.000
_cell.length_b   1.000
_cell.length_c   1.000
_cell.angle_alpha   90.00
_cell.angle_beta   90.00
_cell.angle_gamma   90.00
#
_symmetry.space_group_name_H-M   'P 1'
#
loop_
_entity.id
_entity.type
_entity.pdbx_description
1 polymer ?
#
loop_
_entity_poly.entity_id
_entity_poly.type
_entity_poly.pdbx_seq_one_letter_code
_entity_poly.pdbx_strand_id
1 'polypeptide(L)'
;MIKFADRLIPKSLMGRYTLALVAIAVFVILEQVIVQFALSAHVEDQRIARLVEVQQFETSRLVKSAMALQLSSRDSEMREHARTLQEVTADFKNRQERIEALAGTTPELSAAYKQLALSEFNFKDKAWYTGKERAELRKFAQGIDQNNPTYRTGLRSFLSELDQRSTDRIRITTRIELGLFTLILIVLLLEGLYIFRPSIRALEDALRTRSEFMSRMSHEIRNPMNAIIGMTDVLFETPLNDLQQRYLRVLSRSSQTLLDLLNSLLDFSSLESG
;
A
#
# COMPACT_ATOMS: atom_id res chain seq x y z
N MET A 1 24.43 -28.91 11.02
CA MET A 1 23.00 -28.86 10.66
C MET A 1 22.70 -27.96 9.45
N ILE A 2 23.25 -26.75 9.33
CA ILE A 2 22.93 -25.82 8.21
C ILE A 2 23.29 -26.36 6.81
N LYS A 3 24.36 -27.15 6.67
CA LYS A 3 24.79 -27.74 5.38
C LYS A 3 23.94 -28.90 4.85
N PHE A 4 23.04 -29.49 5.64
CA PHE A 4 22.17 -30.58 5.18
C PHE A 4 20.84 -30.08 4.61
N ALA A 5 20.32 -28.95 5.09
CA ALA A 5 19.14 -28.29 4.54
C ALA A 5 19.38 -27.80 3.09
N ASP A 6 20.61 -27.34 2.80
CA ASP A 6 21.05 -26.89 1.47
C ASP A 6 21.03 -27.97 0.37
N ARG A 7 20.96 -29.26 0.75
CA ARG A 7 20.86 -30.38 -0.20
C ARG A 7 19.44 -30.86 -0.47
N LEU A 8 18.48 -30.48 0.38
CA LEU A 8 17.10 -30.95 0.32
C LEU A 8 16.18 -30.00 -0.45
N ILE A 9 16.53 -28.72 -0.47
CA ILE A 9 15.82 -27.70 -1.25
C ILE A 9 16.59 -27.49 -2.57
N PRO A 10 16.05 -27.87 -3.74
CA PRO A 10 16.69 -27.56 -5.01
C PRO A 10 17.04 -26.07 -5.09
N LYS A 11 18.27 -25.70 -5.48
CA LYS A 11 18.66 -24.29 -5.65
C LYS A 11 17.70 -23.52 -6.57
N SER A 12 17.06 -24.21 -7.51
CA SER A 12 16.01 -23.68 -8.38
C SER A 12 14.73 -23.27 -7.64
N LEU A 13 14.41 -23.92 -6.51
CA LEU A 13 13.24 -23.65 -5.69
C LEU A 13 13.44 -22.39 -4.84
N MET A 14 14.62 -22.24 -4.24
CA MET A 14 14.98 -21.04 -3.47
C MET A 14 14.97 -19.79 -4.37
N GLY A 15 15.52 -19.89 -5.58
CA GLY A 15 15.49 -18.80 -6.56
C GLY A 15 14.08 -18.44 -7.05
N ARG A 16 13.20 -19.43 -7.21
CA ARG A 16 11.78 -19.18 -7.55
C ARG A 16 11.04 -18.48 -6.41
N TYR A 17 11.27 -18.92 -5.17
CA TYR A 17 10.65 -18.32 -3.98
C TYR A 17 11.11 -16.89 -3.73
N THR A 18 12.40 -16.59 -3.88
CA THR A 18 12.89 -15.21 -3.74
C THR A 18 12.35 -14.30 -4.85
N LEU A 19 12.28 -14.78 -6.08
CA LEU A 19 11.72 -14.02 -7.21
C LEU A 19 10.22 -13.74 -7.02
N ALA A 20 9.48 -14.73 -6.53
CA ALA A 20 8.08 -14.62 -6.11
C ALA A 20 7.87 -13.53 -5.05
N LEU A 21 8.61 -13.60 -3.95
CA LEU A 21 8.53 -12.59 -2.87
C LEU A 21 8.87 -11.18 -3.36
N VAL A 22 9.90 -11.04 -4.20
CA VAL A 22 10.27 -9.75 -4.79
C VAL A 22 9.15 -9.22 -5.69
N ALA A 23 8.53 -10.08 -6.51
CA ALA A 23 7.41 -9.68 -7.36
C ALA A 23 6.23 -9.18 -6.52
N ILE A 24 5.85 -9.91 -5.46
CA ILE A 24 4.79 -9.49 -4.53
C ILE A 24 5.13 -8.13 -3.89
N ALA A 25 6.36 -7.97 -3.39
CA ALA A 25 6.80 -6.71 -2.78
C ALA A 25 6.71 -5.54 -3.77
N VAL A 26 7.11 -5.74 -5.02
CA VAL A 26 6.98 -4.72 -6.08
C VAL A 26 5.51 -4.39 -6.34
N PHE A 27 4.61 -5.38 -6.41
CA PHE A 27 3.19 -5.13 -6.59
C PHE A 27 2.58 -4.33 -5.43
N VAL A 28 2.90 -4.68 -4.19
CA VAL A 28 2.43 -3.96 -3.00
C VAL A 28 2.93 -2.50 -2.99
N ILE A 29 4.20 -2.28 -3.35
CA ILE A 29 4.75 -0.92 -3.44
C ILE A 29 4.03 -0.13 -4.55
N LEU A 30 3.82 -0.74 -5.71
CA LEU A 30 3.13 -0.10 -6.83
C LEU A 30 1.69 0.27 -6.46
N GLU A 31 0.97 -0.64 -5.81
CA GLU A 31 -0.38 -0.41 -5.28
C GLU A 31 -0.39 0.81 -4.34
N GLN A 32 0.54 0.85 -3.38
CA GLN A 32 0.64 1.96 -2.44
C GLN A 32 0.93 3.30 -3.14
N VAL A 33 1.80 3.32 -4.15
CA VAL A 33 2.10 4.52 -4.93
C VAL A 33 0.86 5.03 -5.67
N ILE A 34 0.08 4.14 -6.28
CA ILE A 34 -1.16 4.48 -6.99
C ILE A 34 -2.17 5.11 -6.02
N VAL A 35 -2.36 4.51 -4.84
CA VAL A 35 -3.28 5.01 -3.81
C VAL A 35 -2.84 6.39 -3.31
N GLN A 36 -1.55 6.58 -3.00
CA GLN A 36 -1.02 7.86 -2.56
C GLN A 36 -1.23 8.96 -3.60
N PHE A 37 -0.99 8.65 -4.88
CA PHE A 37 -1.24 9.59 -5.96
C PHE A 37 -2.73 9.97 -6.06
N ALA A 38 -3.63 8.99 -6.00
CA ALA A 38 -5.07 9.23 -6.05
C ALA A 38 -5.57 10.07 -4.86
N LEU A 39 -5.09 9.79 -3.64
CA LEU A 39 -5.42 10.56 -2.44
C LEU A 39 -4.91 12.01 -2.54
N SER A 40 -3.68 12.20 -3.02
CA SER A 40 -3.13 13.54 -3.18
C SER A 40 -3.95 14.39 -4.16
N ALA A 41 -4.39 13.79 -5.27
CA ALA A 41 -5.26 14.47 -6.23
C ALA A 41 -6.64 14.79 -5.64
N HIS A 42 -7.22 13.87 -4.86
CA HIS A 42 -8.50 14.10 -4.18
C HIS A 42 -8.43 15.25 -3.17
N VAL A 43 -7.35 15.33 -2.38
CA VAL A 43 -7.14 16.43 -1.42
C VAL A 43 -7.09 17.78 -2.13
N GLU A 44 -6.45 17.84 -3.30
CA GLU A 44 -6.40 19.07 -4.10
C GLU A 44 -7.77 19.44 -4.66
N ASP A 45 -8.53 18.48 -5.22
CA ASP A 45 -9.91 18.71 -5.67
C ASP A 45 -10.79 19.26 -4.52
N GLN A 46 -10.67 18.69 -3.30
CA GLN A 46 -11.38 19.15 -2.09
C GLN A 46 -10.94 20.54 -1.62
N ARG A 47 -9.68 20.91 -1.82
CA ARG A 47 -9.18 22.25 -1.50
C ARG A 47 -9.77 23.30 -2.43
N ILE A 48 -9.85 23.00 -3.73
CA ILE A 48 -10.45 23.88 -4.73
C ILE A 48 -11.96 23.98 -4.48
N ALA A 49 -12.64 22.86 -4.25
CA ALA A 49 -14.08 22.84 -3.94
C ALA A 49 -14.43 23.77 -2.78
N ARG A 50 -13.69 23.69 -1.65
CA ARG A 50 -13.90 24.60 -0.50
C ARG A 50 -13.73 26.07 -0.87
N LEU A 51 -12.75 26.44 -1.70
CA LEU A 51 -12.57 27.82 -2.13
C LEU A 51 -13.75 28.31 -2.97
N VAL A 52 -14.25 27.45 -3.86
CA VAL A 52 -15.40 27.73 -4.73
C VAL A 52 -16.69 27.84 -3.92
N GLU A 53 -16.92 26.99 -2.93
CA GLU A 53 -18.05 27.09 -2.01
C GLU A 53 -18.07 28.43 -1.27
N VAL A 54 -16.91 28.87 -0.75
CA VAL A 54 -16.86 30.19 -0.12
C VAL A 54 -17.05 31.31 -1.14
N GLN A 55 -16.55 31.15 -2.38
CA GLN A 55 -16.82 32.11 -3.46
C GLN A 55 -18.33 32.22 -3.76
N GLN A 56 -19.10 31.12 -3.70
CA GLN A 56 -20.56 31.17 -3.84
C GLN A 56 -21.22 31.97 -2.70
N PHE A 57 -20.74 31.81 -1.47
CA PHE A 57 -21.22 32.58 -0.33
C PHE A 57 -20.91 34.08 -0.51
N GLU A 58 -19.69 34.43 -0.91
CA GLU A 58 -19.28 35.80 -1.20
C GLU A 58 -20.07 36.43 -2.34
N THR A 59 -20.49 35.64 -3.33
CA THR A 59 -21.38 36.14 -4.40
C THR A 59 -22.69 36.68 -3.82
N SER A 60 -23.22 36.03 -2.77
CA SER A 60 -24.44 36.50 -2.09
C SER A 60 -24.19 37.78 -1.29
N ARG A 61 -22.99 37.96 -0.71
CA ARG A 61 -22.59 39.21 -0.02
C ARG A 61 -22.44 40.36 -1.01
N LEU A 62 -21.85 40.11 -2.17
CA LEU A 62 -21.75 41.09 -3.26
C LEU A 62 -23.13 41.61 -3.69
N VAL A 63 -24.06 40.70 -3.98
CA VAL A 63 -25.43 41.05 -4.41
C VAL A 63 -26.14 41.87 -3.32
N LYS A 64 -26.03 41.47 -2.05
CA LYS A 64 -26.61 42.24 -0.93
C LYS A 64 -26.02 43.65 -0.84
N SER A 65 -24.71 43.79 -0.97
CA SER A 65 -24.05 45.09 -0.92
C SER A 65 -24.40 45.97 -2.13
N ALA A 66 -24.53 45.36 -3.32
CA ALA A 66 -24.98 46.03 -4.53
C ALA A 66 -26.43 46.52 -4.40
N MET A 67 -27.32 45.69 -3.85
CA MET A 67 -28.72 46.04 -3.60
C MET A 67 -28.86 47.17 -2.56
N ALA A 68 -28.08 47.12 -1.48
CA ALA A 68 -28.05 48.20 -0.47
C ALA A 68 -27.62 49.55 -1.08
N LEU A 69 -26.61 49.52 -1.98
CA LEU A 69 -26.18 50.71 -2.71
C LEU A 69 -27.29 51.26 -3.62
N GLN A 70 -28.02 50.40 -4.33
CA GLN A 70 -29.11 50.82 -5.22
C GLN A 70 -30.27 51.46 -4.47
N LEU A 71 -30.63 50.93 -3.30
CA LEU A 71 -31.73 51.40 -2.46
C LEU A 71 -31.38 52.67 -1.66
N SER A 72 -30.10 53.05 -1.61
CA SER A 72 -29.65 54.23 -0.88
C SER A 72 -30.29 55.51 -1.41
N SER A 73 -30.83 56.30 -0.48
CA SER A 73 -31.52 57.56 -0.78
C SER A 73 -30.64 58.78 -0.45
N ARG A 74 -29.78 58.66 0.58
CA ARG A 74 -28.87 59.72 1.05
C ARG A 74 -27.44 59.50 0.57
N ASP A 75 -26.71 60.60 0.35
CA ASP A 75 -25.29 60.52 -0.08
C ASP A 75 -24.37 59.90 0.97
N SER A 76 -24.66 60.07 2.26
CA SER A 76 -23.87 59.47 3.34
C SER A 76 -23.99 57.95 3.32
N GLU A 77 -25.22 57.43 3.20
CA GLU A 77 -25.52 55.99 3.10
C GLU A 77 -24.94 55.40 1.81
N MET A 78 -25.05 56.11 0.69
CA MET A 78 -24.50 55.65 -0.59
C MET A 78 -22.97 55.53 -0.53
N ARG A 79 -22.28 56.47 0.12
CA ARG A 79 -20.81 56.41 0.32
C ARG A 79 -20.40 55.25 1.21
N GLU A 80 -21.17 54.96 2.25
CA GLU A 80 -20.91 53.83 3.15
C GLU A 80 -21.08 52.50 2.41
N HIS A 81 -22.22 52.29 1.75
CA HIS A 81 -22.45 51.08 0.96
C HIS A 81 -21.49 50.92 -0.21
N ALA A 82 -21.00 52.03 -0.80
CA ALA A 82 -19.99 51.98 -1.85
C ALA A 82 -18.64 51.47 -1.30
N ARG A 83 -18.22 51.90 -0.11
CA ARG A 83 -17.02 51.37 0.56
C ARG A 83 -17.15 49.88 0.85
N THR A 84 -18.28 49.46 1.43
CA THR A 84 -18.54 48.04 1.70
C THR A 84 -18.52 47.22 0.42
N LEU A 85 -19.15 47.71 -0.65
CA LEU A 85 -19.15 47.01 -1.94
C LEU A 85 -17.73 46.89 -2.49
N GLN A 86 -16.91 47.92 -2.33
CA GLN A 86 -15.50 47.91 -2.72
C GLN A 86 -14.68 46.87 -1.95
N GLU A 87 -14.86 46.78 -0.63
CA GLU A 87 -14.19 45.77 0.21
C GLU A 87 -14.57 44.34 -0.21
N VAL A 88 -15.87 44.07 -0.34
CA VAL A 88 -16.37 42.74 -0.72
C VAL A 88 -15.91 42.38 -2.14
N THR A 89 -15.86 43.35 -3.06
CA THR A 89 -15.36 43.13 -4.43
C THR A 89 -13.86 42.81 -4.46
N ALA A 90 -13.06 43.49 -3.63
CA ALA A 90 -11.63 43.22 -3.52
C ALA A 90 -11.38 41.79 -2.97
N ASP A 91 -12.09 41.40 -1.92
CA ASP A 91 -12.01 40.05 -1.34
C ASP A 91 -12.44 38.97 -2.34
N PHE A 92 -13.53 39.22 -3.07
CA PHE A 92 -14.02 38.32 -4.11
C PHE A 92 -13.00 38.14 -5.23
N LYS A 93 -12.37 39.22 -5.69
CA LYS A 93 -11.35 39.19 -6.76
C LYS A 93 -10.12 38.41 -6.32
N ASN A 94 -9.58 38.70 -5.14
CA ASN A 94 -8.40 37.98 -4.62
C ASN A 94 -8.68 36.47 -4.53
N ARG A 95 -9.88 36.08 -4.07
CA ARG A 95 -10.27 34.68 -4.03
C ARG A 95 -10.46 34.08 -5.41
N GLN A 96 -11.03 34.82 -6.36
CA GLN A 96 -11.16 34.39 -7.75
C GLN A 96 -9.79 34.10 -8.38
N GLU A 97 -8.80 34.99 -8.19
CA GLU A 97 -7.42 34.81 -8.67
C GLU A 97 -6.77 33.56 -8.03
N ARG A 98 -7.03 33.29 -6.74
CA ARG A 98 -6.57 32.07 -6.08
C ARG A 98 -7.21 30.80 -6.64
N ILE A 99 -8.51 30.84 -6.94
CA ILE A 99 -9.20 29.70 -7.58
C ILE A 99 -8.65 29.48 -8.98
N GLU A 100 -8.46 30.54 -9.77
CA GLU A 100 -7.88 30.47 -11.12
C GLU A 100 -6.47 29.88 -11.11
N ALA A 101 -5.62 30.33 -10.18
CA ALA A 101 -4.27 29.81 -10.03
C ALA A 101 -4.25 28.31 -9.71
N LEU A 102 -5.14 27.85 -8.82
CA LEU A 102 -5.24 26.43 -8.45
C LEU A 102 -5.91 25.59 -9.54
N ALA A 103 -6.96 26.09 -10.19
CA ALA A 103 -7.60 25.43 -11.31
C ALA A 103 -6.67 25.35 -12.53
N GLY A 104 -5.75 26.31 -12.69
CA GLY A 104 -4.72 26.31 -13.73
C GLY A 104 -3.64 25.23 -13.58
N THR A 105 -3.60 24.50 -12.47
CA THR A 105 -2.57 23.46 -12.23
C THR A 105 -2.75 22.23 -13.10
N THR A 106 -3.97 21.94 -13.59
CA THR A 106 -4.22 20.82 -14.49
C THR A 106 -4.97 21.27 -15.75
N PRO A 107 -4.69 20.71 -16.93
CA PRO A 107 -5.34 21.10 -18.18
C PRO A 107 -6.87 20.95 -18.13
N GLU A 108 -7.36 19.87 -17.51
CA GLU A 108 -8.80 19.61 -17.36
C GLU A 108 -9.48 20.69 -16.50
N LEU A 109 -8.93 21.00 -15.32
CA LEU A 109 -9.48 22.04 -14.45
C LEU A 109 -9.38 23.44 -15.05
N SER A 110 -8.30 23.71 -15.80
CA SER A 110 -8.14 24.98 -16.49
C SER A 110 -9.20 25.15 -17.57
N ALA A 111 -9.49 24.09 -18.34
CA ALA A 111 -10.53 24.11 -19.35
C ALA A 111 -11.93 24.28 -18.73
N ALA A 112 -12.25 23.49 -17.69
CA ALA A 112 -13.49 23.60 -16.93
C ALA A 112 -13.69 25.01 -16.38
N TYR A 113 -12.67 25.58 -15.72
CA TYR A 113 -12.72 26.92 -15.15
C TYR A 113 -12.89 28.01 -16.22
N LYS A 114 -12.20 27.90 -17.36
CA LYS A 114 -12.29 28.86 -18.48
C LYS A 114 -13.65 28.86 -19.18
N GLN A 115 -14.31 27.71 -19.25
CA GLN A 115 -15.65 27.59 -19.87
C GLN A 115 -16.75 28.31 -19.09
N LEU A 116 -16.53 28.59 -17.80
CA LEU A 116 -17.52 29.20 -16.92
C LEU A 116 -17.71 30.71 -17.16
N ALA A 117 -17.00 31.31 -18.12
CA ALA A 117 -17.02 32.73 -18.42
C ALA A 117 -16.80 33.62 -17.18
N LEU A 118 -16.12 33.10 -16.14
CA LEU A 118 -15.78 33.86 -14.93
C LEU A 118 -14.85 35.03 -15.26
N SER A 119 -14.17 34.98 -16.41
CA SER A 119 -13.38 36.06 -17.00
C SER A 119 -14.21 37.26 -17.46
N GLU A 120 -15.54 37.13 -17.63
CA GLU A 120 -16.43 38.25 -17.95
C GLU A 120 -16.79 39.09 -16.71
N PHE A 121 -16.59 38.54 -15.50
CA PHE A 121 -16.57 39.29 -14.25
C PHE A 121 -15.21 39.97 -14.06
N ASN A 122 -14.81 40.73 -15.07
CA ASN A 122 -13.51 41.33 -15.14
C ASN A 122 -13.49 42.67 -14.38
N PHE A 123 -13.28 42.61 -13.06
CA PHE A 123 -12.96 43.80 -12.26
C PHE A 123 -11.53 44.33 -12.53
N LYS A 124 -11.03 44.27 -13.77
CA LYS A 124 -9.62 44.54 -14.12
C LYS A 124 -9.27 46.01 -14.26
N ASP A 125 -10.22 46.91 -14.52
CA ASP A 125 -9.85 48.31 -14.75
C ASP A 125 -9.83 49.15 -13.46
N LYS A 126 -8.65 49.71 -13.19
CA LYS A 126 -8.21 50.47 -12.00
C LYS A 126 -8.96 51.79 -11.71
N ALA A 127 -10.13 52.02 -12.28
CA ALA A 127 -10.88 53.28 -12.16
C ALA A 127 -12.19 53.16 -11.35
N TRP A 128 -12.33 52.13 -10.51
CA TRP A 128 -13.59 51.82 -9.81
C TRP A 128 -13.90 52.75 -8.62
N TYR A 129 -13.16 53.85 -8.49
CA TYR A 129 -13.64 55.09 -7.89
C TYR A 129 -12.91 56.30 -8.51
N THR A 130 -13.32 56.70 -9.70
CA THR A 130 -13.14 58.09 -10.14
C THR A 130 -14.48 58.82 -10.22
N GLY A 131 -15.58 58.07 -10.37
CA GLY A 131 -16.94 58.57 -10.40
C GLY A 131 -17.38 59.09 -9.05
N LYS A 132 -17.36 60.41 -8.86
CA LYS A 132 -18.09 61.09 -7.79
C LYS A 132 -19.62 60.94 -7.95
N GLU A 133 -20.10 60.31 -9.02
CA GLU A 133 -21.48 60.40 -9.50
C GLU A 133 -22.32 59.15 -9.19
N ARG A 134 -23.55 59.38 -8.70
CA ARG A 134 -24.50 58.34 -8.30
C ARG A 134 -24.86 57.36 -9.43
N ALA A 135 -24.87 57.83 -10.67
CA ALA A 135 -25.34 57.05 -11.82
C ALA A 135 -24.41 55.88 -12.16
N GLU A 136 -23.09 56.07 -12.05
CA GLU A 136 -22.10 55.04 -12.35
C GLU A 136 -22.13 53.92 -11.31
N LEU A 137 -22.21 54.28 -10.03
CA LEU A 137 -22.33 53.33 -8.92
C LEU A 137 -23.56 52.43 -9.04
N ARG A 138 -24.70 53.01 -9.44
CA ARG A 138 -25.94 52.25 -9.67
C ARG A 138 -25.84 51.31 -10.86
N LYS A 139 -25.25 51.75 -11.98
CA LYS A 139 -25.00 50.89 -13.15
C LYS A 139 -24.12 49.70 -12.79
N PHE A 140 -23.07 49.93 -12.01
CA PHE A 140 -22.19 48.86 -11.53
C PHE A 140 -22.93 47.84 -10.66
N ALA A 141 -23.66 48.32 -9.64
CA ALA A 141 -24.46 47.44 -8.79
C ALA A 141 -25.52 46.66 -9.60
N GLN A 142 -26.10 47.27 -10.64
CA GLN A 142 -27.06 46.60 -11.53
C GLN A 142 -26.41 45.50 -12.37
N GLY A 143 -25.19 45.72 -12.85
CA GLY A 143 -24.42 44.69 -13.55
C GLY A 143 -24.11 43.47 -12.67
N ILE A 144 -23.80 43.69 -11.38
CA ILE A 144 -23.61 42.59 -10.42
C ILE A 144 -24.89 41.75 -10.31
N ASP A 145 -26.05 42.39 -10.13
CA ASP A 145 -27.32 41.68 -9.98
C ASP A 145 -27.71 40.90 -11.24
N GLN A 146 -27.54 41.52 -12.41
CA GLN A 146 -27.86 40.92 -13.72
C GLN A 146 -27.01 39.68 -14.03
N ASN A 147 -25.71 39.73 -13.72
CA ASN A 147 -24.79 38.67 -14.09
C ASN A 147 -24.69 37.57 -13.03
N ASN A 148 -25.05 37.87 -11.77
CA ASN A 148 -24.93 36.95 -10.65
C ASN A 148 -25.60 35.57 -10.86
N PRO A 149 -26.80 35.44 -11.47
CA PRO A 149 -27.38 34.13 -11.77
C PRO A 149 -26.49 33.24 -12.64
N THR A 150 -25.91 33.82 -13.70
CA THR A 150 -24.98 33.13 -14.60
C THR A 150 -23.72 32.70 -13.86
N TYR A 151 -23.13 33.61 -13.07
CA TYR A 151 -21.94 33.31 -12.26
C TYR A 151 -22.17 32.18 -11.26
N ARG A 152 -23.28 32.24 -10.51
CA ARG A 152 -23.63 31.21 -9.52
C ARG A 152 -23.88 29.86 -10.18
N THR A 153 -24.52 29.86 -11.35
CA THR A 153 -24.74 28.65 -12.14
C THR A 153 -23.40 28.07 -12.58
N GLY A 154 -22.49 28.90 -13.08
CA GLY A 154 -21.14 28.49 -13.42
C GLY A 154 -20.38 27.88 -12.23
N LEU A 155 -20.36 28.54 -11.08
CA LEU A 155 -19.71 27.99 -9.89
C LEU A 155 -20.33 26.66 -9.44
N ARG A 156 -21.65 26.47 -9.56
CA ARG A 156 -22.31 25.19 -9.24
C ARG A 156 -21.91 24.10 -10.22
N SER A 157 -21.89 24.38 -11.52
CA SER A 157 -21.42 23.45 -12.54
C SER A 157 -19.99 23.02 -12.28
N PHE A 158 -19.11 23.97 -11.93
CA PHE A 158 -17.72 23.68 -11.59
C PHE A 158 -17.57 22.81 -10.35
N LEU A 159 -18.33 23.11 -9.28
CA LEU A 159 -18.35 22.25 -8.08
C LEU A 159 -18.82 20.84 -8.40
N SER A 160 -19.87 20.70 -9.22
CA SER A 160 -20.38 19.41 -9.64
C SER A 160 -19.35 18.63 -10.45
N GLU A 161 -18.61 19.30 -11.33
CA GLU A 161 -17.57 18.68 -12.14
C GLU A 161 -16.36 18.25 -11.29
N LEU A 162 -15.95 19.09 -10.33
CA LEU A 162 -14.91 18.76 -9.34
C LEU A 162 -15.30 17.53 -8.51
N ASP A 163 -16.53 17.50 -8.00
CA ASP A 163 -17.03 16.40 -7.17
C ASP A 163 -17.14 15.10 -7.98
N GLN A 164 -17.65 15.19 -9.21
CA GLN A 164 -17.74 14.06 -10.13
C GLN A 164 -16.34 13.51 -10.47
N ARG A 165 -15.40 14.38 -10.85
CA ARG A 165 -14.01 13.98 -11.16
C ARG A 165 -13.34 13.30 -9.96
N SER A 166 -13.50 13.88 -8.78
CA SER A 166 -13.00 13.33 -7.53
C SER A 166 -13.58 11.94 -7.26
N THR A 167 -14.90 11.78 -7.40
CA THR A 167 -15.61 10.51 -7.19
C THR A 167 -15.21 9.45 -8.21
N ASP A 168 -15.10 9.82 -9.49
CA ASP A 168 -14.70 8.90 -10.56
C ASP A 168 -13.26 8.44 -10.39
N ARG A 169 -12.34 9.34 -9.99
CA ARG A 169 -10.96 8.98 -9.66
C ARG A 169 -10.89 7.99 -8.51
N ILE A 170 -11.61 8.23 -7.42
CA ILE A 170 -11.68 7.30 -6.27
C ILE A 170 -12.23 5.95 -6.75
N ARG A 171 -13.35 5.93 -7.48
CA ARG A 171 -13.97 4.70 -7.96
C ARG A 171 -13.05 3.88 -8.85
N ILE A 172 -12.35 4.53 -9.79
CA ILE A 172 -11.39 3.86 -10.67
C ILE A 172 -10.23 3.30 -9.83
N THR A 173 -9.68 4.10 -8.91
CA THR A 173 -8.58 3.68 -8.03
C THR A 173 -8.98 2.48 -7.19
N THR A 174 -10.13 2.51 -6.52
CA THR A 174 -10.63 1.39 -5.71
C THR A 174 -10.86 0.12 -6.55
N ARG A 175 -11.33 0.23 -7.80
CA ARG A 175 -11.46 -0.93 -8.69
C ARG A 175 -10.11 -1.54 -9.06
N ILE A 176 -9.12 -0.69 -9.36
CA ILE A 176 -7.75 -1.13 -9.65
C ILE A 176 -7.15 -1.81 -8.42
N GLU A 177 -7.30 -1.20 -7.24
CA GLU A 177 -6.84 -1.72 -5.95
C GLU A 177 -7.44 -3.10 -5.66
N LEU A 178 -8.76 -3.25 -5.72
CA LEU A 178 -9.42 -4.56 -5.53
C LEU A 178 -8.94 -5.61 -6.54
N GLY A 179 -8.72 -5.19 -7.79
CA GLY A 179 -8.18 -6.07 -8.83
C GLY A 179 -6.76 -6.54 -8.54
N LEU A 180 -5.86 -5.62 -8.16
CA LEU A 180 -4.48 -5.91 -7.78
C LEU A 180 -4.41 -6.77 -6.51
N PHE A 181 -5.20 -6.45 -5.48
CA PHE A 181 -5.29 -7.23 -4.26
C PHE A 181 -5.74 -8.66 -4.55
N THR A 182 -6.77 -8.84 -5.38
CA THR A 182 -7.24 -10.17 -5.80
C THR A 182 -6.15 -10.92 -6.58
N LEU A 183 -5.42 -10.24 -7.47
CA LEU A 183 -4.30 -10.82 -8.21
C LEU A 183 -3.18 -11.27 -7.26
N ILE A 184 -2.80 -10.44 -6.30
CA ILE A 184 -1.79 -10.76 -5.28
C ILE A 184 -2.23 -11.99 -4.47
N LEU A 185 -3.49 -12.05 -4.04
CA LEU A 185 -4.03 -13.22 -3.32
C LEU A 185 -3.97 -14.50 -4.18
N ILE A 186 -4.30 -14.42 -5.46
CA ILE A 186 -4.20 -15.57 -6.37
C ILE A 186 -2.74 -16.01 -6.52
N VAL A 187 -1.82 -15.07 -6.70
CA VAL A 187 -0.37 -15.36 -6.80
C VAL A 187 0.12 -16.03 -5.51
N LEU A 188 -0.22 -15.48 -4.33
CA LEU A 188 0.12 -16.06 -3.03
C LEU A 188 -0.44 -17.49 -2.87
N LEU A 189 -1.68 -17.71 -3.28
CA LEU A 189 -2.31 -19.03 -3.21
C LEU A 189 -1.63 -20.02 -4.15
N LEU A 190 -1.30 -19.61 -5.38
CA LEU A 190 -0.58 -20.44 -6.33
C LEU A 190 0.83 -20.76 -5.84
N GLU A 191 1.56 -19.80 -5.28
CA GLU A 191 2.87 -20.04 -4.67
C GLU A 191 2.78 -21.04 -3.51
N GLY A 192 1.78 -20.87 -2.64
CA GLY A 192 1.52 -21.82 -1.55
C GLY A 192 1.22 -23.24 -2.05
N LEU A 193 0.46 -23.38 -3.14
CA LEU A 193 0.09 -24.67 -3.69
C LEU A 193 1.22 -25.34 -4.49
N TYR A 194 1.94 -24.58 -5.32
CA TYR A 194 2.92 -25.12 -6.28
C TYR A 194 4.35 -25.15 -5.75
N ILE A 195 4.71 -24.25 -4.84
CA ILE A 195 6.07 -24.18 -4.29
C ILE A 195 6.09 -24.82 -2.90
N PHE A 196 5.23 -24.37 -1.98
CA PHE A 196 5.33 -24.76 -0.58
C PHE A 196 4.93 -26.22 -0.32
N ARG A 197 3.79 -26.68 -0.85
CA ARG A 197 3.33 -28.07 -0.62
C ARG A 197 4.29 -29.15 -1.13
N PRO A 198 4.83 -29.08 -2.37
CA PRO A 198 5.79 -30.07 -2.83
C PRO A 198 7.10 -30.04 -2.04
N SER A 199 7.53 -28.85 -1.59
CA SER A 199 8.73 -28.70 -0.76
C SER A 199 8.62 -29.44 0.56
N ILE A 200 7.48 -29.29 1.25
CA ILE A 200 7.22 -30.00 2.51
C ILE A 200 7.21 -31.50 2.28
N ARG A 201 6.50 -32.00 1.27
CA ARG A 201 6.44 -33.44 0.97
C ARG A 201 7.82 -34.02 0.67
N ALA A 202 8.62 -33.32 -0.15
CA ALA A 202 9.97 -33.76 -0.47
C ALA A 202 10.88 -33.80 0.78
N LEU A 203 10.69 -32.86 1.72
CA LEU A 203 11.41 -32.86 2.99
C LEU A 203 10.97 -34.03 3.88
N GLU A 204 9.66 -34.26 4.01
CA GLU A 204 9.09 -35.39 4.77
C GLU A 204 9.57 -36.74 4.20
N ASP A 205 9.51 -36.93 2.88
CA ASP A 205 9.96 -38.15 2.21
C ASP A 205 11.46 -38.39 2.42
N ALA A 206 12.27 -37.32 2.38
CA ALA A 206 13.70 -37.41 2.63
C ALA A 206 14.02 -37.75 4.10
N LEU A 207 13.28 -37.17 5.05
CA LEU A 207 13.41 -37.49 6.48
C LEU A 207 13.03 -38.95 6.74
N ARG A 208 11.92 -39.41 6.14
CA ARG A 208 11.49 -40.81 6.22
C ARG A 208 12.54 -41.76 5.64
N THR A 209 13.04 -41.48 4.44
CA THR A 209 14.07 -42.30 3.79
C THR A 209 15.34 -42.37 4.63
N ARG A 210 15.75 -41.24 5.23
CA ARG A 210 16.90 -41.19 6.14
C ARG A 210 16.68 -42.05 7.39
N SER A 211 15.50 -41.98 7.99
CA SER A 211 15.14 -42.78 9.18
C SER A 211 15.12 -44.28 8.86
N GLU A 212 14.50 -44.67 7.73
CA GLU A 212 14.48 -46.06 7.26
C GLU A 212 15.89 -46.60 7.00
N PHE A 213 16.77 -45.79 6.39
CA PHE A 213 18.17 -46.15 6.17
C PHE A 213 18.93 -46.34 7.50
N MET A 214 18.79 -45.42 8.46
CA MET A 214 19.43 -45.53 9.77
C MET A 214 18.96 -46.78 10.54
N SER A 215 17.66 -47.07 10.51
CA SER A 215 17.12 -48.28 11.13
C SER A 215 17.67 -49.56 10.49
N ARG A 216 17.69 -49.65 9.16
CA ARG A 216 18.25 -50.81 8.44
C ARG A 216 19.73 -51.03 8.76
N MET A 217 20.54 -49.97 8.66
CA MET A 217 21.96 -50.03 8.99
C MET A 217 22.19 -50.47 10.45
N SER A 218 21.35 -50.02 11.38
CA SER A 218 21.42 -50.44 12.79
C SER A 218 21.20 -51.94 12.93
N HIS A 219 20.20 -52.51 12.27
CA HIS A 219 19.96 -53.96 12.27
C HIS A 219 21.12 -54.75 11.63
N GLU A 220 21.63 -54.28 10.50
CA GLU A 220 22.73 -54.95 9.78
C GLU A 220 24.06 -54.90 10.52
N ILE A 221 24.30 -53.87 11.35
CA ILE A 221 25.50 -53.77 12.20
C ILE A 221 25.30 -54.51 13.53
N ARG A 222 24.11 -54.46 14.14
CA ARG A 222 23.82 -55.17 15.40
C ARG A 222 24.04 -56.67 15.28
N ASN A 223 23.65 -57.28 14.15
CA ASN A 223 23.81 -58.71 13.92
C ASN A 223 25.27 -59.20 14.00
N PRO A 224 26.24 -58.66 13.23
CA PRO A 224 27.63 -59.04 13.34
C PRO A 224 28.23 -58.63 14.69
N MET A 225 27.82 -57.51 15.30
CA MET A 225 28.31 -57.12 16.62
C MET A 225 27.90 -58.11 17.72
N ASN A 226 26.65 -58.56 17.72
CA ASN A 226 26.17 -59.59 18.65
C ASN A 226 26.86 -60.93 18.42
N ALA A 227 27.16 -61.28 17.16
CA ALA A 227 27.94 -62.47 16.84
C ALA A 227 29.39 -62.37 17.35
N ILE A 228 30.03 -61.20 17.23
CA ILE A 228 31.37 -60.95 17.77
C ILE A 228 31.36 -61.06 19.30
N ILE A 229 30.37 -60.48 19.99
CA ILE A 229 30.23 -60.59 21.45
C ILE A 229 30.04 -62.04 21.86
N GLY A 230 29.08 -62.76 21.25
CA GLY A 230 28.82 -64.16 21.57
C GLY A 230 30.03 -65.07 21.31
N MET A 231 30.77 -64.85 20.22
CA MET A 231 32.00 -65.58 19.95
C MET A 231 33.09 -65.27 20.98
N THR A 232 33.19 -64.02 21.42
CA THR A 232 34.14 -63.60 22.46
C THR A 232 33.80 -64.26 23.80
N ASP A 233 32.51 -64.34 24.14
CA ASP A 233 32.01 -64.99 25.36
C ASP A 233 32.32 -66.50 25.35
N VAL A 234 32.08 -67.19 24.23
CA VAL A 234 32.45 -68.61 24.08
C VAL A 234 33.97 -68.81 24.19
N LEU A 235 34.77 -67.92 23.60
CA LEU A 235 36.24 -68.00 23.71
C LEU A 235 36.72 -67.78 25.15
N PHE A 236 36.04 -66.97 25.96
CA PHE A 236 36.36 -66.82 27.38
C PHE A 236 36.19 -68.10 28.20
N GLU A 237 35.38 -69.06 27.75
CA GLU A 237 35.20 -70.36 28.39
C GLU A 237 36.32 -71.38 28.04
N THR A 238 37.27 -70.99 27.18
CA THR A 238 38.39 -71.85 26.76
C THR A 238 39.67 -71.62 27.58
N PRO A 239 40.66 -72.53 27.56
CA PRO A 239 41.97 -72.28 28.17
C PRO A 239 42.71 -71.15 27.42
N LEU A 240 42.89 -70.02 28.08
CA LEU A 240 43.53 -68.82 27.51
C LEU A 240 44.77 -68.43 28.30
N ASN A 241 45.79 -67.91 27.61
CA ASN A 241 46.90 -67.23 28.27
C ASN A 241 46.56 -65.75 28.60
N ASP A 242 47.36 -65.12 29.46
CA ASP A 242 47.13 -63.74 29.94
C ASP A 242 47.00 -62.71 28.81
N LEU A 243 47.73 -62.90 27.71
CA LEU A 243 47.71 -62.00 26.56
C LEU A 243 46.41 -62.15 25.75
N GLN A 244 45.98 -63.39 25.48
CA GLN A 244 44.70 -63.69 24.81
C GLN A 244 43.51 -63.18 25.62
N GLN A 245 43.54 -63.34 26.94
CA GLN A 245 42.48 -62.84 27.83
C GLN A 245 42.42 -61.30 27.87
N ARG A 246 43.55 -60.61 27.70
CA ARG A 246 43.58 -59.14 27.54
C ARG A 246 42.99 -58.74 26.18
N TYR A 247 43.32 -59.43 25.10
CA TYR A 247 42.77 -59.12 23.77
C TYR A 247 41.25 -59.33 23.70
N LEU A 248 40.73 -60.44 24.24
CA LEU A 248 39.28 -60.69 24.28
C LEU A 248 38.54 -59.66 25.13
N ARG A 249 39.13 -59.19 26.25
CA ARG A 249 38.54 -58.11 27.07
C ARG A 249 38.44 -56.80 26.31
N VAL A 250 39.47 -56.44 25.54
CA VAL A 250 39.45 -55.25 24.70
C VAL A 250 38.38 -55.40 23.61
N LEU A 251 38.32 -56.55 22.95
CA LEU A 251 37.39 -56.81 21.85
C LEU A 251 35.93 -56.82 22.31
N SER A 252 35.62 -57.45 23.45
CA SER A 252 34.28 -57.41 24.08
C SER A 252 33.89 -55.98 24.45
N ARG A 253 34.76 -55.25 25.16
CA ARG A 253 34.49 -53.86 25.57
C ARG A 253 34.27 -52.93 24.37
N SER A 254 35.10 -53.04 23.34
CA SER A 254 34.96 -52.26 22.11
C SER A 254 33.65 -52.59 21.39
N SER A 255 33.24 -53.87 21.40
CA SER A 255 32.01 -54.30 20.77
C SER A 255 30.76 -53.78 21.48
N GLN A 256 30.75 -53.84 22.81
CA GLN A 256 29.68 -53.27 23.61
C GLN A 256 29.59 -51.74 23.45
N THR A 257 30.74 -51.06 23.47
CA THR A 257 30.81 -49.60 23.27
C THR A 257 30.23 -49.20 21.91
N LEU A 258 30.50 -49.97 20.84
CA LEU A 258 29.99 -49.69 19.52
C LEU A 258 28.46 -49.91 19.43
N LEU A 259 27.91 -50.92 20.10
CA LEU A 259 26.47 -51.13 20.20
C LEU A 259 25.77 -50.00 20.94
N ASP A 260 26.34 -49.53 22.06
CA ASP A 260 25.77 -48.43 22.84
C ASP A 260 25.75 -47.11 22.04
N LEU A 261 26.83 -46.83 21.30
CA LEU A 261 26.91 -45.68 20.38
C LEU A 261 25.88 -45.79 19.24
N LEU A 262 25.72 -46.98 18.67
CA LEU A 262 24.78 -47.25 17.59
C LEU A 262 23.31 -47.09 18.04
N ASN A 263 22.98 -47.59 19.24
CA ASN A 263 21.65 -47.43 19.82
C ASN A 263 21.36 -45.95 20.11
N SER A 264 22.31 -45.22 20.69
CA SER A 264 22.18 -43.78 20.97
C SER A 264 21.94 -42.96 19.69
N LEU A 265 22.57 -43.33 18.58
CA LEU A 265 22.38 -42.68 17.28
C LEU A 265 20.99 -42.96 16.67
N LEU A 266 20.45 -44.16 16.90
CA LEU A 266 19.11 -44.53 16.44
C LEU A 266 18.00 -43.87 17.27
N ASP A 267 18.17 -43.77 18.58
CA ASP A 267 17.24 -43.06 19.47
C ASP A 267 17.15 -41.59 19.08
N PHE A 268 18.30 -40.96 18.78
CA PHE A 268 18.35 -39.59 18.26
C PHE A 268 17.62 -39.45 16.92
N SER A 269 17.80 -40.38 15.98
CA SER A 269 17.12 -40.37 14.68
C SER A 269 15.60 -40.55 14.80
N SER A 270 15.14 -41.30 15.81
CA SER A 270 13.72 -41.57 16.06
C SER A 270 13.02 -40.34 16.65
N LEU A 271 13.71 -39.58 17.49
CA LEU A 271 13.22 -38.31 18.06
C LEU A 271 13.11 -37.17 17.02
N GLU A 272 14.00 -37.12 16.01
CA GLU A 272 13.89 -36.13 14.91
C GLU A 272 12.74 -36.42 13.93
N SER A 273 12.21 -37.65 13.94
CA SER A 273 11.25 -38.12 12.93
C SER A 273 9.79 -38.14 13.40
N GLY A 274 9.52 -37.81 14.67
CA GLY A 274 8.18 -37.71 15.26
C GLY A 274 7.85 -36.29 15.68
#